data_AF-A0A2W6DMW5-F1
#
_entry.id   AF-A0A2W6DMW5-F1
#
_cell.length_a   1.000
_cell.length_b   1.000
_cell.length_c   1.000
_cell.angle_alpha   90.00
_cell.angle_beta   90.00
_cell.angle_gamma   90.00
#
_symmetry.space_group_name_H-M   'P 1'
#
loop_
_entity.id
_entity.type
_entity.pdbx_description
1 polymer ?
#
loop_
_entity_poly.entity_id
_entity_poly.type
_entity_poly.pdbx_seq_one_letter_code
_entity_poly.pdbx_strand_id
1 'polypeptide(L)'
;MCRLLGWVSDRPQSLREVLSPGSSASLAELSKPHADGWGAAYLADSGASLGTIRSPFPAGNDPAFTDFVGRIRTRAAIVHVRMATPGYGLGVVNNHPFQHGG
;
A
#
# COMPACT_ATOMS: atom_id res chain seq x y z
N MET A 1 15.32 0.65 -2.13
CA MET A 1 14.77 -0.39 -3.01
C MET A 1 13.28 -0.45 -2.71
N CYS A 2 12.41 -0.61 -3.71
CA CYS A 2 10.97 -0.71 -3.46
C CYS A 2 10.62 -1.92 -2.58
N ARG A 3 9.44 -1.87 -1.96
CA ARG A 3 8.87 -2.98 -1.18
C ARG A 3 7.44 -3.23 -1.65
N LEU A 4 7.08 -4.50 -1.76
CA LEU A 4 5.76 -4.96 -2.19
C LEU A 4 5.22 -5.94 -1.15
N LEU A 5 3.95 -5.78 -0.81
CA LEU A 5 3.20 -6.74 0.00
C LEU A 5 1.88 -7.01 -0.72
N GLY A 6 1.53 -8.28 -0.88
CA GLY A 6 0.20 -8.69 -1.32
C GLY A 6 -0.39 -9.70 -0.34
N TRP A 7 -1.71 -9.71 -0.21
CA TRP A 7 -2.40 -10.76 0.52
C TRP A 7 -3.70 -11.17 -0.17
N VAL A 8 -4.11 -12.41 0.09
CA VAL A 8 -5.43 -12.95 -0.23
C VAL A 8 -5.89 -13.77 0.97
N SER A 9 -7.16 -13.63 1.36
CA SER A 9 -7.73 -14.27 2.54
C SER A 9 -9.17 -14.74 2.32
N ASP A 10 -9.60 -15.71 3.14
CA ASP A 10 -10.95 -16.26 3.14
C ASP A 10 -11.99 -15.37 3.89
N ARG A 11 -11.51 -14.34 4.59
CA ARG A 11 -12.28 -13.32 5.30
C ARG A 11 -11.64 -11.93 5.13
N PRO A 12 -12.40 -10.82 5.20
CA PRO A 12 -11.81 -9.48 5.14
C PRO A 12 -10.84 -9.21 6.31
N GLN A 13 -9.60 -8.87 5.97
CA GLN A 13 -8.55 -8.50 6.93
C GLN A 13 -8.00 -7.11 6.62
N SER A 14 -7.59 -6.40 7.67
CA SER A 14 -6.80 -5.17 7.50
C SER A 14 -5.32 -5.49 7.35
N LEU A 15 -4.56 -4.57 6.77
CA LEU A 15 -3.11 -4.70 6.67
C LEU A 15 -2.45 -4.86 8.06
N ARG A 16 -3.00 -4.20 9.09
CA ARG A 16 -2.55 -4.38 10.49
C ARG A 16 -2.68 -5.82 10.96
N GLU A 17 -3.77 -6.50 10.62
CA GLU A 17 -3.99 -7.90 11.01
C GLU A 17 -3.09 -8.84 10.20
N VAL A 18 -2.90 -8.57 8.92
CA VAL A 18 -2.01 -9.35 8.02
C VAL A 18 -0.56 -9.32 8.49
N LEU A 19 -0.08 -8.17 8.98
CA LEU A 19 1.30 -8.03 9.45
C LEU A 19 1.56 -8.67 10.83
N SER A 20 0.53 -9.18 11.52
CA SER A 20 0.57 -9.73 12.89
C SER A 20 1.02 -8.72 13.98
N PRO A 21 0.47 -8.79 15.21
CA PRO A 21 1.03 -8.10 16.37
C PRO A 21 2.30 -8.83 16.82
N GLY A 22 3.43 -8.51 16.19
CA GLY A 22 4.72 -9.15 16.50
C GLY A 22 5.73 -9.19 15.34
N SER A 23 5.32 -8.86 14.11
CA SER A 23 6.30 -8.62 13.05
C SER A 23 7.00 -7.30 13.31
N SER A 24 8.32 -7.36 13.52
CA SER A 24 9.20 -6.19 13.63
C SER A 24 9.23 -5.34 12.34
N ALA A 25 8.68 -5.86 11.24
CA ALA A 25 8.59 -5.17 9.97
C ALA A 25 7.20 -4.53 9.80
N SER A 26 7.04 -3.30 10.33
CA SER A 26 5.97 -2.45 9.82
C SER A 26 6.34 -2.02 8.40
N LEU A 27 5.39 -2.07 7.46
CA LEU A 27 5.63 -1.61 6.10
C LEU A 27 6.05 -0.13 6.07
N ALA A 28 5.65 0.63 7.10
CA ALA A 28 6.12 2.00 7.34
C ALA A 28 7.58 2.07 7.84
N GLU A 29 8.04 1.16 8.70
CA GLU A 29 9.45 1.07 9.12
C GLU A 29 10.33 0.74 7.91
N LEU A 30 9.87 -0.17 7.04
CA LEU A 30 10.52 -0.47 5.77
C LEU A 30 10.51 0.71 4.78
N SER A 31 9.68 1.73 5.02
CA SER A 31 9.61 2.97 4.23
C SER A 31 10.53 4.09 4.73
N LYS A 32 11.09 4.00 5.94
CA LYS A 32 11.94 5.06 6.52
C LYS A 32 13.16 5.43 5.66
N PRO A 33 13.88 4.49 5.02
CA PRO A 33 14.93 4.83 4.06
C PRO A 33 14.40 5.10 2.63
N HIS A 34 13.09 4.98 2.38
CA HIS A 34 12.45 4.84 1.06
C HIS A 34 11.16 5.68 0.98
N ALA A 35 11.32 6.97 0.69
CA ALA A 35 10.33 8.01 0.98
C ALA A 35 9.61 8.58 -0.27
N ASP A 36 9.69 7.91 -1.43
CA ASP A 36 9.24 8.47 -2.72
C ASP A 36 7.79 8.12 -3.08
N GLY A 37 6.99 7.82 -2.06
CA GLY A 37 5.56 7.53 -2.19
C GLY A 37 5.16 6.10 -1.89
N TRP A 38 3.85 5.86 -1.92
CA TRP A 38 3.26 4.54 -1.77
C TRP A 38 1.95 4.44 -2.57
N GLY A 39 1.44 3.23 -2.69
CA GLY A 39 0.08 3.00 -3.14
C GLY A 39 -0.43 1.63 -2.79
N ALA A 40 -1.75 1.47 -2.86
CA ALA A 40 -2.45 0.23 -2.65
C ALA A 40 -3.59 0.06 -3.66
N ALA A 41 -3.86 -1.19 -4.02
CA ALA A 41 -5.05 -1.62 -4.73
C ALA A 41 -5.70 -2.77 -3.95
N TYR A 42 -7.02 -2.76 -3.82
CA TYR A 42 -7.74 -3.71 -2.97
C TYR A 42 -9.15 -4.02 -3.49
N LEU A 43 -9.65 -5.22 -3.22
CA LEU A 43 -11.05 -5.56 -3.51
C LEU A 43 -11.97 -4.83 -2.53
N ALA A 44 -12.95 -4.09 -3.06
CA ALA A 44 -14.00 -3.47 -2.25
C ALA A 44 -15.07 -4.50 -1.81
N ASP A 45 -15.98 -4.09 -0.91
CA ASP A 45 -16.89 -4.97 -0.17
C ASP A 45 -17.76 -5.93 -1.02
N SER A 46 -17.97 -5.66 -2.32
CA SER A 46 -18.70 -6.56 -3.24
C SER A 46 -17.80 -7.56 -3.98
N GLY A 47 -16.48 -7.48 -3.84
CA GLY A 47 -15.50 -8.27 -4.60
C GLY A 47 -15.41 -7.95 -6.10
N ALA A 48 -16.35 -7.16 -6.62
CA ALA A 48 -16.49 -6.83 -8.04
C ALA A 48 -15.84 -5.49 -8.42
N SER A 49 -15.45 -4.68 -7.45
CA SER A 49 -14.80 -3.38 -7.71
C SER A 49 -13.45 -3.26 -7.03
N LEU A 50 -12.54 -2.55 -7.70
CA LEU A 50 -11.17 -2.32 -7.27
C LEU A 50 -11.06 -0.91 -6.67
N GLY A 51 -10.73 -0.82 -5.39
CA GLY A 51 -10.32 0.42 -4.74
C GLY A 51 -8.83 0.67 -4.97
N THR A 52 -8.43 1.92 -5.19
CA THR A 52 -7.02 2.31 -5.28
C THR A 52 -6.71 3.58 -4.53
N ILE A 53 -5.55 3.61 -3.88
CA ILE A 53 -5.00 4.78 -3.21
C ILE A 53 -3.55 4.91 -3.65
N ARG A 54 -3.12 6.10 -4.05
CA ARG A 54 -1.72 6.39 -4.36
C ARG A 54 -1.36 7.75 -3.80
N SER A 55 -0.16 7.86 -3.27
CA SER A 55 0.34 9.09 -2.67
C SER A 55 1.82 9.28 -2.97
N PRO A 56 2.27 10.49 -3.34
CA PRO A 56 3.68 10.78 -3.49
C PRO A 56 4.40 10.93 -2.14
N PHE A 57 3.67 10.95 -1.02
CA PHE A 57 4.25 11.16 0.31
C PHE A 57 4.79 9.86 0.92
N PRO A 58 5.80 9.95 1.80
CA PRO A 58 6.34 8.78 2.49
C PRO A 58 5.24 8.11 3.34
N ALA A 59 5.12 6.78 3.24
CA ALA A 59 4.07 6.03 3.93
C ALA A 59 4.03 6.28 5.45
N GLY A 60 5.18 6.40 6.10
CA GLY A 60 5.26 6.66 7.55
C GLY A 60 4.70 8.02 8.00
N ASN A 61 4.57 9.00 7.10
CA ASN A 61 4.09 10.35 7.41
C ASN A 61 2.76 10.69 6.72
N ASP A 62 2.14 9.72 6.06
CA ASP A 62 0.91 9.93 5.30
C ASP A 62 -0.33 9.44 6.10
N PRO A 63 -1.26 10.33 6.48
CA PRO A 63 -2.52 9.94 7.13
C PRO A 63 -3.33 8.93 6.31
N ALA A 64 -3.30 9.02 4.97
CA ALA A 64 -4.01 8.07 4.12
C ALA A 64 -3.42 6.66 4.23
N PHE A 65 -2.11 6.53 4.45
CA PHE A 65 -1.48 5.25 4.72
C PHE A 65 -1.92 4.69 6.07
N THR A 66 -1.96 5.55 7.09
CA THR A 66 -2.41 5.18 8.44
C THR A 66 -3.86 4.68 8.42
N ASP A 67 -4.74 5.38 7.72
CA ASP A 67 -6.14 4.98 7.56
C ASP A 67 -6.27 3.69 6.75
N PHE A 68 -5.49 3.51 5.67
CA PHE A 68 -5.46 2.26 4.91
C PHE A 68 -5.04 1.08 5.80
N VAL A 69 -3.98 1.24 6.60
CA VAL A 69 -3.46 0.18 7.48
C VAL A 69 -4.49 -0.26 8.53
N GLY A 70 -5.23 0.69 9.09
CA GLY A 70 -6.13 0.46 10.23
C GLY A 70 -7.59 0.17 9.86
N ARG A 71 -8.11 0.79 8.80
CA ARG A 71 -9.55 0.85 8.54
C ARG A 71 -9.99 0.02 7.34
N ILE A 72 -9.17 -0.07 6.29
CA ILE A 72 -9.53 -0.82 5.10
C ILE A 72 -9.40 -2.31 5.40
N ARG A 73 -10.52 -3.02 5.37
CA ARG A 73 -10.60 -4.48 5.47
C ARG A 73 -10.95 -5.03 4.10
N THR A 74 -10.19 -6.00 3.63
CA THR A 74 -10.40 -6.58 2.30
C THR A 74 -9.90 -8.02 2.26
N ARG A 75 -10.45 -8.79 1.32
CA ARG A 75 -10.04 -10.17 1.06
C ARG A 75 -8.81 -10.26 0.19
N ALA A 76 -8.47 -9.21 -0.56
CA ALA A 76 -7.26 -9.20 -1.35
C ALA A 76 -6.78 -7.78 -1.61
N ALA A 77 -5.47 -7.58 -1.53
CA ALA A 77 -4.84 -6.31 -1.87
C ALA A 77 -3.37 -6.48 -2.21
N ILE A 78 -2.84 -5.44 -2.87
CA ILE A 78 -1.42 -5.23 -3.13
C ILE A 78 -1.06 -3.83 -2.64
N VAL A 79 0.07 -3.71 -1.95
CA VAL A 79 0.62 -2.48 -1.39
C VAL A 79 2.06 -2.34 -1.82
N HIS A 80 2.43 -1.17 -2.30
CA HIS A 80 3.77 -0.88 -2.79
C HIS A 80 4.31 0.39 -2.12
N VAL A 81 5.50 0.30 -1.53
CA VAL A 81 6.27 1.44 -1.04
C VAL A 81 7.41 1.71 -2.02
N ARG A 82 7.48 2.94 -2.52
CA ARG A 82 8.37 3.33 -3.60
C ARG A 82 9.68 3.94 -3.07
N MET A 83 10.78 3.50 -3.66
CA MET A 83 12.03 4.27 -3.70
C MET A 83 12.33 4.58 -5.16
N ALA A 84 12.26 5.85 -5.54
CA ALA A 84 12.53 6.29 -6.89
C ALA A 84 14.04 6.20 -7.18
N THR A 85 14.37 5.81 -8.40
CA THR A 85 15.73 5.98 -8.91
C THR A 85 16.04 7.49 -8.96
N PRO A 86 17.20 7.95 -8.46
CA PRO A 86 17.58 9.35 -8.55
C PRO A 86 17.45 9.88 -9.99
N GLY A 87 16.87 11.08 -10.15
CA GLY A 87 16.62 11.69 -11.45
C GLY A 87 15.30 11.27 -12.14
N TYR A 88 14.53 10.34 -11.57
CA TYR A 88 13.20 9.98 -12.06
C TYR A 88 12.08 10.67 -11.28
N GLY A 89 10.99 11.02 -11.96
CA GLY A 89 9.92 11.86 -11.41
C GLY A 89 9.28 11.32 -10.12
N LEU A 90 9.13 12.20 -9.12
CA LEU A 90 8.49 11.94 -7.82
C LEU A 90 6.95 12.09 -7.85
N GLY A 91 6.36 12.24 -9.03
CA GLY A 91 4.92 12.38 -9.18
C GLY A 91 4.15 11.10 -8.85
N VAL A 92 2.95 11.26 -8.28
CA VAL A 92 2.02 10.17 -7.94
C VAL A 92 1.68 9.26 -9.12
N VAL A 93 1.78 9.79 -10.35
CA VAL A 93 1.55 9.05 -11.59
C VAL A 93 2.48 7.85 -11.76
N ASN A 94 3.67 7.89 -11.14
CA ASN A 94 4.67 6.83 -11.19
C ASN A 94 4.55 5.84 -10.01
N ASN A 95 3.56 6.04 -9.14
CA ASN A 95 3.38 5.18 -7.98
C ASN A 95 2.49 4.00 -8.37
N HIS A 96 2.97 2.82 -7.97
CA HIS A 96 2.25 1.57 -8.10
C HIS A 96 1.21 1.45 -6.97
N PRO A 97 0.17 0.60 -7.13
CA PRO A 97 -0.14 -0.19 -8.32
C PRO A 97 -0.72 0.61 -9.49
N PHE A 98 -0.51 0.11 -10.72
CA PHE A 98 -1.18 0.61 -11.91
C PHE A 98 -2.44 -0.21 -12.19
N GLN A 99 -3.43 0.40 -12.84
CA GLN A 99 -4.66 -0.26 -13.25
C GLN A 99 -4.73 -0.37 -14.77
N HIS A 100 -5.39 -1.42 -15.25
CA HIS A 100 -5.75 -1.62 -16.64
C HIS A 100 -7.19 -2.12 -16.70
N GLY A 101 -7.97 -1.67 -17.68
CA GLY A 101 -9.24 -2.31 -18.04
C GLY A 101 -10.52 -1.70 -17.47
N GLY A 102 -10.46 -0.79 -16.48
CA GLY A 102 -11.67 -0.10 -15.96
C GLY A 102 -12.56 -0.97 -15.09
#